data_AF-A0A2T5HGR4-F1
#
_entry.id   AF-A0A2T5HGR4-F1
#
_cell.length_a   1.000
_cell.length_b   1.000
_cell.length_c   1.000
_cell.angle_alpha   90.00
_cell.angle_beta   90.00
_cell.angle_gamma   90.00
#
_symmetry.space_group_name_H-M   'P 1'
#
loop_
_entity.id
_entity.type
_entity.pdbx_description
1 polymer ?
#
loop_
_entity_poly.entity_id
_entity_poly.type
_entity_poly.pdbx_seq_one_letter_code
_entity_poly.pdbx_strand_id
1 'polypeptide(L)'
;MTENATRDHFFPAMRAEELIGMILGDSDPRNPNVSPLFASFPNCPPVLLQASDCEILRDDSIRMADHLRHEGAEVRLSVTQGAPHVWQMFDGLFPEARQAIEETGQFIEALN
;
A
#
# COMPACT_ATOMS: atom_id res chain seq x y z
N MET A 1 -10.62 5.21 -1.61
CA MET A 1 -10.27 6.61 -1.24
C MET A 1 -11.38 7.40 -0.54
N THR A 2 -12.67 7.27 -0.92
CA THR A 2 -13.74 8.11 -0.33
C THR A 2 -14.05 7.79 1.14
N GLU A 3 -14.06 6.50 1.51
CA GLU A 3 -14.40 6.06 2.88
C GLU A 3 -13.44 6.63 3.93
N ASN A 4 -12.14 6.65 3.62
CA ASN A 4 -11.09 7.11 4.53
C ASN A 4 -10.67 8.56 4.30
N ALA A 5 -11.36 9.31 3.43
CA ALA A 5 -10.95 10.64 3.00
C ALA A 5 -10.72 11.65 4.16
N THR A 6 -11.42 11.46 5.28
CA THR A 6 -11.32 12.31 6.49
C THR A 6 -10.64 11.61 7.66
N ARG A 7 -10.19 10.35 7.49
CA ARG A 7 -9.57 9.54 8.55
C ARG A 7 -8.05 9.53 8.45
N ASP A 8 -7.51 9.82 7.27
CA ASP A 8 -6.08 9.91 7.04
C ASP A 8 -5.54 11.30 7.44
N HIS A 9 -4.86 11.35 8.59
CA HIS A 9 -4.31 12.59 9.14
C HIS A 9 -2.96 12.99 8.52
N PHE A 10 -2.28 12.06 7.84
CA PHE A 10 -0.95 12.30 7.26
C PHE A 10 -1.02 12.54 5.75
N PHE A 11 -1.95 11.86 5.08
CA PHE A 11 -2.15 11.98 3.64
C PHE A 11 -3.61 12.33 3.33
N PRO A 12 -3.99 13.62 3.41
CA PRO A 12 -5.38 14.01 3.23
C PRO A 12 -5.80 13.91 1.75
N ALA A 13 -6.95 13.28 1.49
CA ALA A 13 -7.47 13.04 0.14
C ALA A 13 -7.57 14.32 -0.73
N MET A 14 -7.83 15.47 -0.11
CA MET A 14 -7.94 16.76 -0.81
C MET A 14 -6.66 17.21 -1.52
N ARG A 15 -5.50 16.65 -1.14
CA ARG A 15 -4.20 16.95 -1.79
C ARG A 15 -3.80 15.91 -2.82
N ALA A 16 -4.55 14.82 -2.95
CA ALA A 16 -4.22 13.74 -3.89
C ALA A 16 -4.17 14.27 -5.34
N GLU A 17 -5.15 15.09 -5.75
CA GLU A 17 -5.21 15.64 -7.12
C GLU A 17 -3.99 16.52 -7.45
N GLU A 18 -3.52 17.32 -6.50
CA GLU A 18 -2.32 18.15 -6.66
C GLU A 18 -1.07 17.27 -6.88
N LEU A 19 -0.87 16.25 -6.03
CA LEU A 19 0.25 15.33 -6.16
C LEU A 19 0.18 14.52 -7.47
N ILE A 20 -1.02 14.06 -7.85
CA ILE A 20 -1.26 13.36 -9.11
C ILE A 20 -0.85 14.25 -10.29
N GLY A 21 -1.24 15.54 -10.28
CA GLY A 21 -0.84 16.49 -11.31
C GLY A 21 0.68 16.69 -11.40
N MET A 22 1.37 16.77 -10.25
CA MET A 22 2.84 16.88 -10.21
C MET A 22 3.55 15.64 -10.76
N ILE A 23 3.02 14.44 -10.50
CA ILE A 23 3.63 13.17 -10.91
C ILE A 23 3.31 12.84 -12.37
N LEU A 24 2.05 13.00 -12.80
CA LEU A 24 1.62 12.60 -14.13
C LEU A 24 1.92 13.66 -15.19
N GLY A 25 1.80 14.95 -14.87
CA GLY A 25 1.71 16.00 -15.88
C GLY A 25 0.59 15.65 -16.90
N ASP A 26 0.95 15.56 -18.17
CA ASP A 26 0.04 15.18 -19.26
C ASP A 26 0.01 13.65 -19.54
N SER A 27 0.69 12.85 -18.73
CA SER A 27 0.76 11.39 -18.91
C SER A 27 -0.58 10.71 -18.64
N ASP A 28 -0.85 9.62 -19.36
CA ASP A 28 -2.03 8.78 -19.10
C ASP A 28 -1.98 8.25 -17.65
N PRO A 29 -2.98 8.52 -16.79
CA PRO A 29 -3.05 8.00 -15.43
C PRO A 29 -3.09 6.47 -15.36
N ARG A 30 -3.42 5.80 -16.46
CA ARG A 30 -3.43 4.33 -16.55
C ARG A 30 -2.13 3.75 -17.08
N ASN A 31 -1.11 4.59 -17.32
CA ASN A 31 0.21 4.10 -17.71
C ASN A 31 0.75 3.14 -16.64
N PRO A 32 1.04 1.87 -16.98
CA PRO A 32 1.47 0.85 -16.02
C PRO A 32 2.78 1.19 -15.30
N ASN A 33 3.60 2.09 -15.86
CA ASN A 33 4.85 2.52 -15.23
C ASN A 33 4.64 3.51 -14.08
N VAL A 34 3.47 4.14 -13.99
CA VAL A 34 3.12 5.10 -12.91
C VAL A 34 1.99 4.57 -12.04
N SER A 35 1.09 3.78 -12.61
CA SER A 35 -0.02 3.12 -11.92
C SER A 35 0.09 1.60 -12.07
N PRO A 36 0.88 0.91 -11.23
CA PRO A 36 1.18 -0.51 -11.36
C PRO A 36 -0.04 -1.43 -11.32
N LEU A 37 -1.18 -0.95 -10.79
CA LEU A 37 -2.44 -1.69 -10.82
C LEU A 37 -2.91 -2.04 -12.24
N PHE A 38 -2.42 -1.33 -13.26
CA PHE A 38 -2.71 -1.62 -14.68
C PHE A 38 -1.60 -2.41 -15.39
N ALA A 39 -0.53 -2.81 -14.69
CA ALA A 39 0.55 -3.62 -15.24
C ALA A 39 0.25 -5.13 -15.13
N SER A 40 0.93 -5.95 -15.93
CA SER A 40 0.94 -7.42 -15.75
C SER A 40 2.17 -7.84 -14.95
N PHE A 41 2.04 -8.89 -14.14
CA PHE A 41 3.10 -9.37 -13.25
C PHE A 41 3.37 -10.87 -13.45
N PRO A 42 3.82 -11.30 -14.65
CA PRO A 42 4.11 -12.70 -14.89
C PRO A 42 5.25 -13.18 -13.98
N ASN A 43 5.04 -14.32 -13.32
CA ASN A 43 6.00 -14.90 -12.37
C ASN A 43 6.36 -13.96 -11.21
N CYS A 44 5.38 -13.18 -10.72
CA CYS A 44 5.57 -12.32 -9.56
C CYS A 44 6.08 -13.14 -8.36
N PRO A 45 7.16 -12.69 -7.67
CA PRO A 45 7.58 -13.33 -6.43
C PRO A 45 6.51 -13.15 -5.35
N PRO A 46 6.58 -13.86 -4.21
CA PRO A 46 5.70 -13.59 -3.09
C PRO A 46 5.77 -12.11 -2.67
N VAL A 47 4.61 -11.52 -2.34
CA VAL A 47 4.49 -10.10 -1.99
C VAL A 47 3.87 -9.94 -0.61
N LEU A 48 4.47 -9.07 0.21
CA LEU A 48 3.88 -8.52 1.42
C LEU A 48 3.38 -7.11 1.12
N LEU A 49 2.09 -6.87 1.36
CA LEU A 49 1.46 -5.55 1.35
C LEU A 49 0.99 -5.24 2.77
N GLN A 50 1.41 -4.09 3.30
CA GLN A 50 0.95 -3.57 4.59
C GLN A 50 0.20 -2.27 4.38
N ALA A 51 -0.99 -2.15 4.95
CA ALA A 51 -1.84 -0.97 4.84
C ALA A 51 -2.51 -0.66 6.19
N SER A 52 -2.93 0.59 6.36
CA SER A 52 -3.78 0.97 7.50
C SER A 52 -5.26 0.90 7.12
N ASP A 53 -6.14 0.55 8.07
CA ASP A 53 -7.59 0.60 7.86
C ASP A 53 -8.13 2.01 7.64
N CYS A 54 -7.38 3.04 8.04
CA CYS A 54 -7.81 4.43 8.08
C CYS A 54 -7.12 5.34 7.04
N GLU A 55 -6.14 4.82 6.28
CA GLU A 55 -5.45 5.59 5.24
C GLU A 55 -6.24 5.60 3.92
N ILE A 56 -6.06 6.65 3.11
CA ILE A 56 -6.81 6.78 1.85
C ILE A 56 -6.39 5.75 0.78
N LEU A 57 -5.17 5.22 0.90
CA LEU A 57 -4.56 4.24 0.00
C LEU A 57 -4.85 2.77 0.37
N ARG A 58 -5.62 2.52 1.43
CA ARG A 58 -6.02 1.16 1.85
C ARG A 58 -6.61 0.36 0.68
N ASP A 59 -7.51 0.98 -0.07
CA ASP A 59 -8.19 0.32 -1.19
C ASP A 59 -7.23 0.03 -2.34
N ASP A 60 -6.16 0.82 -2.52
CA ASP A 60 -5.14 0.55 -3.53
C ASP A 60 -4.32 -0.69 -3.16
N SER A 61 -3.95 -0.84 -1.89
CA SER A 61 -3.30 -2.06 -1.38
C SER A 61 -4.19 -3.29 -1.52
N ILE A 62 -5.50 -3.18 -1.23
CA ILE A 62 -6.47 -4.28 -1.43
C ILE A 62 -6.57 -4.66 -2.92
N ARG A 63 -6.77 -3.67 -3.79
CA ARG A 63 -6.91 -3.90 -5.25
C ARG A 63 -5.63 -4.50 -5.84
N MET A 64 -4.46 -4.03 -5.39
CA MET A 64 -3.19 -4.58 -5.83
C MET A 64 -3.01 -6.03 -5.36
N ALA A 65 -3.40 -6.34 -4.11
CA ALA A 65 -3.33 -7.71 -3.61
C ALA A 65 -4.20 -8.66 -4.43
N ASP A 66 -5.42 -8.25 -4.77
CA ASP A 66 -6.33 -9.05 -5.58
C ASP A 66 -5.82 -9.20 -7.02
N HIS A 67 -5.28 -8.14 -7.60
CA HIS A 67 -4.66 -8.16 -8.93
C HIS A 67 -3.47 -9.12 -8.99
N LEU A 68 -2.54 -9.03 -8.04
CA LEU A 68 -1.37 -9.90 -7.96
C LEU A 68 -1.75 -11.37 -7.74
N ARG A 69 -2.75 -11.65 -6.88
CA ARG A 69 -3.29 -13.01 -6.69
C ARG A 69 -3.90 -13.55 -7.98
N HIS A 70 -4.60 -12.72 -8.74
CA HIS A 70 -5.17 -13.11 -10.03
C HIS A 70 -4.08 -13.47 -11.06
N GLU A 71 -2.94 -12.77 -11.01
CA GLU A 71 -1.74 -13.06 -11.82
C GLU A 71 -0.93 -14.27 -11.29
N GLY A 72 -1.39 -14.91 -10.21
CA GLY A 72 -0.80 -16.14 -9.65
C GLY A 72 0.25 -15.93 -8.56
N ALA A 73 0.43 -14.70 -8.06
CA ALA A 73 1.36 -14.40 -6.98
C ALA A 73 0.85 -14.91 -5.62
N GLU A 74 1.76 -15.34 -4.75
CA GLU A 74 1.46 -15.48 -3.32
C GLU A 74 1.47 -14.09 -2.67
N VAL A 75 0.34 -13.68 -2.07
CA VAL A 75 0.22 -12.33 -1.49
C VAL A 75 -0.28 -12.39 -0.06
N ARG A 76 0.53 -11.86 0.86
CA ARG A 76 0.12 -11.51 2.22
C ARG A 76 -0.27 -10.03 2.26
N LEU A 77 -1.53 -9.77 2.62
CA LEU A 77 -2.04 -8.42 2.85
C LEU A 77 -2.35 -8.28 4.35
N SER A 78 -1.67 -7.37 5.02
CA SER A 78 -1.82 -7.10 6.45
C SER A 78 -2.38 -5.69 6.65
N VAL A 79 -3.59 -5.61 7.21
CA VAL A 79 -4.29 -4.35 7.45
C VAL A 79 -4.27 -4.05 8.94
N THR A 80 -3.60 -2.98 9.33
CA THR A 80 -3.45 -2.55 10.72
C THR A 80 -4.55 -1.56 11.08
N GLN A 81 -5.24 -1.80 12.19
CA GLN A 81 -6.32 -0.93 12.65
C GLN A 81 -5.77 0.35 13.31
N GLY A 82 -6.27 1.51 12.89
CA GLY A 82 -6.03 2.81 13.52
C GLY A 82 -4.63 3.39 13.34
N ALA A 83 -3.76 2.73 12.58
CA ALA A 83 -2.39 3.16 12.35
C ALA A 83 -2.33 4.37 11.38
N PRO A 84 -1.43 5.34 11.55
CA PRO A 84 -1.24 6.39 10.55
C PRO A 84 -0.68 5.83 9.23
N HIS A 85 -0.76 6.62 8.15
CA HIS A 85 -0.09 6.27 6.89
C HIS A 85 1.41 6.06 7.12
N VAL A 86 1.96 4.94 6.61
CA VAL A 86 3.37 4.51 6.81
C VAL A 86 3.77 4.41 8.29
N TRP A 87 2.93 3.78 9.11
CA TRP A 87 3.14 3.73 10.55
C TRP A 87 4.44 3.04 11.00
N GLN A 88 5.05 2.23 10.14
CA GLN A 88 6.35 1.58 10.37
C GLN A 88 7.44 2.60 10.74
N MET A 89 7.35 3.84 10.25
CA MET A 89 8.31 4.90 10.56
C MET A 89 8.31 5.34 12.04
N PHE A 90 7.29 4.97 12.80
CA PHE A 90 7.12 5.38 14.20
C PHE A 90 7.50 4.29 15.20
N ASP A 91 8.41 3.40 14.83
CA ASP A 91 8.97 2.42 15.75
C ASP A 91 9.49 3.07 17.04
N GLY A 92 9.15 2.45 18.18
CA GLY A 92 9.42 2.99 19.51
C GLY A 92 8.35 3.94 20.07
N LEU A 93 7.37 4.39 19.26
CA LEU A 93 6.24 5.20 19.75
C LEU A 93 5.00 4.36 20.08
N PHE A 94 4.71 3.32 19.29
CA PHE A 94 3.59 2.40 19.52
C PHE A 94 3.89 0.99 18.99
N PRO A 95 3.31 -0.06 19.58
CA PRO A 95 3.70 -1.44 19.32
C PRO A 95 3.42 -1.90 17.88
N GLU A 96 2.38 -1.38 17.24
CA GLU A 96 1.98 -1.75 15.87
C GLU A 96 3.07 -1.39 14.84
N ALA A 97 3.87 -0.35 15.09
CA ALA A 97 5.00 0.00 14.24
C ALA A 97 6.10 -1.07 14.29
N ARG A 98 6.46 -1.52 15.50
CA ARG A 98 7.43 -2.59 15.69
C ARG A 98 6.93 -3.90 15.09
N GLN A 99 5.67 -4.25 15.31
CA GLN A 99 5.05 -5.47 14.78
C GLN A 99 5.09 -5.52 13.25
N ALA A 100 4.82 -4.40 12.57
CA ALA A 100 4.87 -4.35 11.11
C ALA A 100 6.30 -4.52 10.55
N ILE A 101 7.32 -3.97 11.24
CA ILE A 101 8.73 -4.19 10.89
C ILE A 101 9.12 -5.65 11.11
N GLU A 102 8.73 -6.24 12.24
CA GLU A 102 9.00 -7.66 12.55
C GLU A 102 8.33 -8.60 11.54
N GLU A 103 7.08 -8.33 11.14
CA GLU A 103 6.40 -9.06 10.08
C GLU A 103 7.17 -8.98 8.76
N THR A 104 7.70 -7.81 8.40
CA THR A 104 8.54 -7.64 7.21
C THR A 104 9.79 -8.52 7.28
N GLY A 105 10.47 -8.54 8.44
CA GLY A 105 11.63 -9.41 8.67
C GLY A 105 11.29 -10.89 8.53
N GLN A 106 10.23 -11.35 9.20
CA GLN A 106 9.75 -12.73 9.12
C GLN A 106 9.35 -13.13 7.71
N PHE A 107 8.71 -12.23 6.96
CA PHE A 107 8.36 -12.45 5.57
C PHE A 107 9.60 -12.68 4.72
N ILE A 108 10.61 -11.82 4.84
CA ILE A 108 11.88 -11.94 4.10
C ILE A 108 12.61 -13.23 4.49
N GLU A 109 12.69 -13.56 5.78
CA GLU A 109 13.33 -14.79 6.25
C GLU A 109 12.68 -16.05 5.65
N ALA A 110 11.35 -16.05 5.50
CA ALA A 110 10.60 -17.17 4.92
C ALA A 110 10.77 -17.32 3.39
N LEU A 111 11.38 -16.36 2.70
CA LEU A 111 11.69 -16.47 1.27
C LEU A 111 13.03 -17.17 0.98
N ASN A 112 13.85 -17.39 2.00
CA ASN A 112 15.14 -18.10 1.91
C ASN A 112 14.98 -19.60 2.19
#